data_AF-A0A176J722-F1
#
_entry.id   AF-A0A176J722-F1
#
_cell.length_a   1.000
_cell.length_b   1.000
_cell.length_c   1.000
_cell.angle_alpha   90.00
_cell.angle_beta   90.00
_cell.angle_gamma   90.00
#
_symmetry.space_group_name_H-M   'P 1'
#
loop_
_entity.id
_entity.type
_entity.pdbx_description
1 polymer ?
#
loop_
_entity_poly.entity_id
_entity_poly.type
_entity_poly.pdbx_seq_one_letter_code
_entity_poly.pdbx_strand_id
1 'polypeptide(L)'
;MIDFLSIAGGGFLGAISRYAVSRKWNRTLLPYGTLIVNLSGAFILGVIAGSGLTGHYFLFAATGFLGAFTTFSTLNLELAKQVMERKYKVVLIYAGMTYIGGLLLAFAGFWIGNSM
;
A
#
# COMPACT_ATOMS: atom_id res chain seq x y z
N MET A 1 22.44 -9.15 -10.20
CA MET A 1 21.62 -10.38 -10.12
C MET A 1 20.88 -10.50 -8.79
N ILE A 2 21.57 -10.33 -7.66
CA ILE A 2 20.95 -10.36 -6.33
C ILE A 2 19.82 -9.32 -6.18
N ASP A 3 20.01 -8.09 -6.67
CA ASP A 3 18.97 -7.04 -6.67
C ASP A 3 17.64 -7.50 -7.29
N PHE A 4 17.71 -8.09 -8.49
CA PHE A 4 16.52 -8.60 -9.18
C PHE A 4 15.85 -9.72 -8.42
N LEU A 5 16.62 -10.63 -7.81
CA LEU A 5 16.09 -11.71 -6.98
C LEU A 5 15.44 -11.16 -5.70
N SER A 6 16.02 -10.14 -5.07
CA SER A 6 15.45 -9.46 -3.92
C SER A 6 14.11 -8.80 -4.27
N ILE A 7 14.06 -8.04 -5.37
CA ILE A 7 12.82 -7.41 -5.85
C ILE A 7 11.78 -8.48 -6.20
N ALA A 8 12.17 -9.54 -6.90
CA ALA A 8 11.27 -10.62 -7.30
C ALA A 8 10.70 -11.38 -6.09
N GLY A 9 11.54 -11.71 -5.10
CA GLY A 9 11.11 -12.38 -3.88
C GLY A 9 10.16 -11.52 -3.05
N GLY A 10 10.50 -10.24 -2.85
CA GLY A 10 9.63 -9.28 -2.18
C GLY A 10 8.30 -9.12 -2.91
N GLY A 11 8.36 -8.90 -4.23
CA GLY A 11 7.20 -8.69 -5.08
C GLY A 11 6.24 -9.87 -5.11
N PHE A 12 6.77 -11.10 -5.19
CA PHE A 12 5.99 -12.33 -5.10
C PHE A 12 5.19 -12.40 -3.79
N LEU A 13 5.85 -12.18 -2.66
CA LEU A 13 5.20 -12.18 -1.35
C LEU A 13 4.19 -11.04 -1.21
N GLY A 14 4.56 -9.82 -1.64
CA GLY A 14 3.69 -8.65 -1.58
C GLY A 14 2.39 -8.84 -2.37
N ALA A 15 2.49 -9.38 -3.59
CA ALA A 15 1.33 -9.65 -4.43
C ALA A 15 0.39 -10.71 -3.81
N ILE A 16 0.93 -11.79 -3.26
CA ILE A 16 0.13 -12.84 -2.59
C ILE A 16 -0.55 -12.29 -1.34
N SER A 17 0.18 -11.55 -0.50
CA SER A 17 -0.36 -10.91 0.70
C SER A 17 -1.49 -9.94 0.36
N ARG A 18 -1.31 -9.08 -0.66
CA ARG A 18 -2.36 -8.19 -1.15
C ARG A 18 -3.58 -8.98 -1.61
N TYR A 19 -3.39 -10.00 -2.44
CA TYR A 19 -4.48 -10.84 -2.93
C TYR A 19 -5.28 -11.48 -1.80
N ALA A 20 -4.61 -12.04 -0.79
CA ALA A 20 -5.25 -12.66 0.36
C ALA A 20 -6.09 -11.65 1.17
N VAL A 21 -5.55 -10.45 1.42
CA VAL A 21 -6.26 -9.38 2.14
C VAL A 21 -7.46 -8.89 1.34
N SER A 22 -7.26 -8.54 0.05
CA SER A 22 -8.32 -8.07 -0.84
C SER A 22 -9.44 -9.10 -0.98
N ARG A 23 -9.14 -10.39 -1.16
CA ARG A 23 -10.14 -11.46 -1.30
C ARG A 23 -11.04 -11.60 -0.06
N LYS A 24 -10.47 -11.36 1.13
CA LYS A 24 -11.20 -11.46 2.39
C LYS A 24 -12.03 -10.20 2.68
N TRP A 25 -11.50 -9.01 2.40
CA TRP A 25 -12.06 -7.74 2.90
C TRP A 25 -12.69 -6.82 1.83
N ASN A 26 -12.50 -7.05 0.53
CA ASN A 26 -13.12 -6.23 -0.54
C ASN A 26 -14.55 -6.65 -0.92
N ARG A 27 -15.32 -7.18 0.04
CA ARG A 27 -16.68 -7.69 -0.23
C ARG A 27 -17.79 -6.67 -0.02
N THR A 28 -17.44 -5.46 0.41
CA THR A 28 -18.42 -4.42 0.78
C THR A 28 -18.34 -3.23 -0.15
N LEU A 29 -19.27 -2.29 0.02
CA LEU A 29 -19.30 -1.02 -0.71
C LEU A 29 -17.98 -0.26 -0.61
N LEU A 30 -17.32 -0.32 0.54
CA LEU A 30 -15.98 0.21 0.76
C LEU A 30 -14.98 -0.94 0.67
N PRO A 31 -13.99 -0.88 -0.25
CA PRO A 31 -13.02 -1.95 -0.44
C PRO A 31 -11.94 -1.90 0.65
N TYR A 32 -12.29 -2.37 1.85
CA TYR A 32 -11.44 -2.31 3.04
C TYR A 32 -10.10 -3.00 2.86
N GLY A 33 -10.03 -4.08 2.08
CA GLY A 33 -8.77 -4.75 1.79
C GLY A 33 -7.80 -3.84 1.04
N THR A 34 -8.26 -3.14 0.00
CA THR A 34 -7.42 -2.17 -0.74
C THR A 34 -7.01 -0.99 0.16
N LEU A 35 -7.92 -0.51 1.01
CA LEU A 35 -7.60 0.53 1.98
C LEU A 35 -6.52 0.08 2.99
N ILE A 36 -6.68 -1.11 3.57
CA ILE A 36 -5.76 -1.67 4.56
C ILE A 36 -4.36 -1.82 3.98
N VAL A 37 -4.23 -2.43 2.78
CA VAL A 37 -2.90 -2.66 2.19
C VAL A 37 -2.21 -1.35 1.83
N ASN A 38 -2.95 -0.36 1.32
CA ASN A 38 -2.36 0.94 0.95
C ASN A 38 -1.94 1.74 2.18
N LEU A 39 -2.79 1.83 3.22
CA LEU A 39 -2.49 2.60 4.43
C LEU A 39 -1.38 1.96 5.25
N SER A 40 -1.46 0.65 5.49
CA SER A 40 -0.39 -0.05 6.21
C SER A 40 0.91 -0.06 5.40
N GLY A 41 0.84 -0.22 4.08
CA GLY A 41 2.02 -0.16 3.24
C GLY A 41 2.69 1.21 3.22
N ALA A 42 1.91 2.30 3.19
CA ALA A 42 2.44 3.67 3.29
C ALA A 42 3.15 3.90 4.63
N PHE A 43 2.54 3.47 5.74
CA PHE A 43 3.16 3.55 7.07
C PHE A 43 4.49 2.79 7.13
N ILE A 44 4.47 1.50 6.74
CA ILE A 44 5.65 0.64 6.81
C ILE A 44 6.75 1.14 5.88
N LEU A 45 6.40 1.64 4.69
CA LEU A 45 7.38 2.23 3.76
C LEU A 45 8.03 3.46 4.39
N GLY A 46 7.24 4.31 5.06
CA GLY A 46 7.75 5.43 5.84
C GLY A 46 8.81 4.97 6.85
N VAL A 47 8.47 3.99 7.69
CA VAL A 47 9.41 3.45 8.71
C VAL A 47 10.69 2.94 8.07
N ILE A 48 10.60 2.16 6.99
CA ILE A 48 11.76 1.62 6.27
C ILE A 48 12.62 2.74 5.65
N ALA A 49 11.99 3.76 5.09
CA ALA A 49 12.70 4.90 4.50
C ALA A 49 13.40 5.76 5.57
N GLY A 50 12.81 5.89 6.76
CA GLY A 50 13.38 6.62 7.88
C GLY A 50 14.53 5.88 8.58
N SER A 51 14.51 4.55 8.61
CA SER A 51 15.48 3.75 9.38
C SER A 51 16.88 3.61 8.77
N GLY A 52 17.11 4.23 7.61
CA GLY A 52 18.38 4.10 6.89
C GLY A 52 18.63 2.71 6.29
N LEU A 53 17.59 1.88 6.12
CA LEU A 53 17.72 0.59 5.44
C LEU A 53 18.16 0.80 3.98
N THR A 54 19.20 0.09 3.54
CA THR A 54 19.76 0.22 2.18
C THR A 54 19.99 -1.13 1.49
N GLY A 55 20.40 -1.09 0.22
CA GLY A 55 20.83 -2.26 -0.54
C GLY A 55 19.72 -3.29 -0.78
N HIS A 56 20.10 -4.57 -0.81
CA HIS A 56 19.22 -5.67 -1.16
C HIS A 56 18.02 -5.83 -0.21
N TYR A 57 18.17 -5.47 1.07
CA TYR A 57 17.07 -5.52 2.04
C TYR A 57 16.03 -4.43 1.76
N PHE A 58 16.46 -3.21 1.41
CA PHE A 58 15.56 -2.16 0.97
C PHE A 58 14.85 -2.54 -0.33
N LEU A 59 15.58 -3.10 -1.30
CA LEU A 59 15.00 -3.56 -2.56
C LEU A 59 13.96 -4.67 -2.34
N PHE A 60 14.22 -5.61 -1.43
CA PHE A 60 13.27 -6.66 -1.09
C PHE A 60 12.02 -6.09 -0.39
N ALA A 61 12.21 -5.31 0.68
CA ALA A 61 11.11 -4.88 1.54
C ALA A 61 10.32 -3.71 0.94
N ALA A 62 11.00 -2.65 0.47
CA ALA A 62 10.35 -1.47 -0.08
C ALA A 62 9.98 -1.66 -1.55
N THR A 63 10.96 -1.88 -2.42
CA THR A 63 10.72 -1.91 -3.87
C THR A 63 9.91 -3.14 -4.30
N GLY A 64 10.28 -4.32 -3.80
CA GLY A 64 9.59 -5.56 -4.09
C GLY A 64 8.27 -5.69 -3.32
N PHE A 65 8.36 -5.95 -2.01
CA PHE A 65 7.20 -6.29 -1.19
C PHE A 65 6.19 -5.16 -1.13
N LEU A 66 6.55 -3.97 -0.64
CA LEU A 66 5.60 -2.86 -0.52
C LEU A 66 5.13 -2.33 -1.89
N GLY A 67 5.99 -2.39 -2.90
CA GLY A 67 5.62 -2.06 -4.29
C GLY A 67 4.52 -2.98 -4.85
N ALA A 68 4.54 -4.28 -4.53
CA ALA A 68 3.51 -5.23 -4.99
C ALA A 68 2.33 -5.39 -4.01
N PHE A 69 2.56 -5.10 -2.73
CA PHE A 69 1.58 -5.17 -1.65
C PHE A 69 0.59 -4.00 -1.69
N THR A 70 1.06 -2.81 -2.02
CA THR A 70 0.20 -1.64 -2.25
C THR A 70 -0.30 -1.60 -3.69
N THR A 71 -1.36 -0.83 -3.97
CA THR A 71 -1.88 -0.72 -5.33
C THR A 71 -2.60 0.60 -5.59
N PHE A 72 -2.06 1.37 -6.52
CA PHE A 72 -2.70 2.58 -7.04
C PHE A 72 -3.73 2.26 -8.14
N SER A 73 -3.46 1.26 -8.98
CA SER A 73 -4.32 0.90 -10.10
C SER A 73 -5.65 0.31 -9.65
N THR A 74 -5.66 -0.59 -8.67
CA THR A 74 -6.91 -1.17 -8.13
C THR A 74 -7.77 -0.11 -7.44
N LEU A 75 -7.16 0.77 -6.63
CA LEU A 75 -7.83 1.92 -6.02
C LEU A 75 -8.57 2.78 -7.06
N ASN A 76 -7.89 3.20 -8.12
CA ASN A 76 -8.50 4.10 -9.11
C ASN A 76 -9.60 3.40 -9.91
N LEU A 77 -9.47 2.10 -10.18
CA LEU A 77 -10.54 1.32 -10.80
C LEU A 77 -11.76 1.22 -9.88
N GLU A 78 -11.57 1.01 -8.58
CA GLU A 78 -12.65 0.99 -7.58
C GLU A 78 -13.36 2.35 -7.48
N LEU A 79 -12.60 3.45 -7.44
CA LEU A 79 -13.14 4.81 -7.43
C LEU A 79 -13.93 5.10 -8.72
N ALA A 80 -13.38 4.76 -9.89
CA ALA A 80 -14.05 4.95 -11.17
C ALA A 80 -15.39 4.19 -11.24
N LYS A 81 -15.42 2.93 -10.78
CA LYS A 81 -16.66 2.14 -10.69
C LYS A 81 -17.69 2.81 -9.78
N GLN A 82 -17.28 3.28 -8.60
CA GLN A 82 -18.19 3.97 -7.68
C GLN A 82 -18.71 5.29 -8.24
N VAL A 83 -17.91 6.02 -9.03
CA VAL A 83 -18.36 7.22 -9.75
C VAL A 83 -19.43 6.86 -10.79
N MET A 84 -19.22 5.79 -11.57
CA MET A 84 -20.20 5.32 -12.56
C MET A 84 -21.53 4.90 -11.89
N GLU A 85 -21.45 4.34 -10.68
CA GLU A 85 -22.61 3.98 -9.85
C GLU A 85 -23.22 5.18 -9.10
N ARG A 86 -22.74 6.41 -9.35
CA ARG A 86 -23.18 7.67 -8.70
C ARG A 86 -23.01 7.69 -7.17
N LYS A 87 -22.07 6.90 -6.64
CA LYS A 87 -21.79 6.78 -5.19
C LYS A 87 -20.79 7.83 -4.69
N TYR A 88 -21.04 9.10 -4.99
CA TYR A 88 -20.06 10.19 -4.77
C TYR A 88 -19.60 10.35 -3.32
N LYS A 89 -20.48 10.13 -2.34
CA LYS A 89 -20.11 10.19 -0.92
C LYS A 89 -19.07 9.11 -0.56
N VAL A 90 -19.20 7.90 -1.11
CA VAL A 90 -18.25 6.81 -0.87
C VAL A 90 -16.93 7.12 -1.54
N VAL A 91 -16.95 7.64 -2.77
CA VAL A 91 -15.75 8.07 -3.51
C VAL A 91 -14.97 9.10 -2.71
N LEU A 92 -15.62 10.14 -2.20
CA LEU A 92 -14.99 11.20 -1.41
C LEU A 92 -14.33 10.65 -0.14
N ILE A 93 -15.06 9.81 0.61
CA ILE A 93 -14.53 9.21 1.84
C ILE A 93 -13.36 8.29 1.52
N TYR A 94 -13.51 7.40 0.54
CA TYR A 94 -12.49 6.41 0.22
C TYR A 94 -11.23 7.04 -0.36
N ALA A 95 -11.35 7.99 -1.30
CA ALA A 95 -10.23 8.74 -1.82
C ALA A 95 -9.55 9.56 -0.71
N GLY A 96 -10.33 10.26 0.12
CA GLY A 96 -9.81 11.04 1.25
C GLY A 96 -9.00 10.18 2.23
N MET A 97 -9.56 9.05 2.66
CA MET A 97 -8.88 8.11 3.56
C MET A 97 -7.57 7.62 2.96
N THR A 98 -7.56 7.24 1.68
CA THR A 98 -6.36 6.68 1.05
C THR A 98 -5.28 7.73 0.79
N TYR A 99 -5.63 8.89 0.20
CA TYR A 99 -4.64 9.88 -0.21
C TYR A 99 -4.12 10.69 0.98
N ILE A 100 -5.03 11.21 1.81
CA ILE A 100 -4.65 12.00 2.97
C ILE A 100 -4.10 11.08 4.06
N GLY A 101 -4.83 10.01 4.38
CA GLY A 101 -4.40 9.05 5.39
C GLY A 101 -3.09 8.35 5.02
N GLY A 102 -2.91 7.96 3.75
CA GLY A 102 -1.66 7.38 3.28
C GLY A 102 -0.47 8.33 3.42
N LEU A 103 -0.64 9.60 3.07
CA LEU A 103 0.40 10.62 3.24
C LEU A 103 0.75 10.83 4.71
N LEU A 104 -0.25 10.99 5.58
CA LEU A 104 -0.05 11.17 7.02
C LEU A 104 0.66 9.97 7.64
N LEU A 105 0.27 8.76 7.26
CA LEU A 105 0.89 7.54 7.75
C LEU A 105 2.32 7.36 7.24
N ALA A 106 2.61 7.74 6.00
CA ALA A 106 3.98 7.73 5.49
C ALA A 106 4.87 8.69 6.29
N PHE A 107 4.40 9.91 6.58
CA PHE A 107 5.13 10.86 7.44
C PHE A 107 5.33 10.33 8.86
N ALA A 108 4.27 9.80 9.48
CA ALA A 108 4.35 9.22 10.82
C ALA A 108 5.36 8.05 10.86
N GLY A 109 5.29 7.17 9.87
CA GLY A 109 6.24 6.07 9.72
C GLY A 109 7.67 6.57 9.56
N PHE A 110 7.91 7.55 8.69
CA PHE A 110 9.25 8.11 8.48
C PHE A 110 9.84 8.71 9.74
N TRP A 111 9.05 9.47 10.51
CA TRP A 111 9.51 10.07 11.75
C TRP A 111 9.87 9.02 12.81
N ILE A 112 9.05 7.96 12.92
CA ILE A 112 9.35 6.82 13.79
C ILE A 112 10.64 6.13 13.34
N GLY A 113 10.76 5.83 12.04
CA GLY A 113 11.93 5.15 11.49
C GLY A 113 13.22 5.93 11.69
N ASN A 114 13.19 7.25 11.53
CA ASN A 114 14.35 8.11 11.74
C ASN A 114 14.75 8.27 13.22
N SER A 115 13.89 7.84 14.15
CA SER A 115 14.18 7.84 15.58
C SER A 115 14.75 6.52 16.09
N MET A 116 14.92 5.52 15.20
CA MET A 116 15.50 4.20 15.50
C MET A 116 16.99 4.17 15.11
#